data_AF-A0A7V3AHQ9-F1
#
_entry.id   AF-A0A7V3AHQ9-F1
#
_cell.length_a   1.000
_cell.length_b   1.000
_cell.length_c   1.000
_cell.angle_alpha   90.00
_cell.angle_beta   90.00
_cell.angle_gamma   90.00
#
_symmetry.space_group_name_H-M   'P 1'
#
loop_
_entity.id
_entity.type
_entity.pdbx_description
1 polymer ?
#
loop_
_entity_poly.entity_id
_entity_poly.type
_entity_poly.pdbx_seq_one_letter_code
_entity_poly.pdbx_strand_id
1 'polypeptide(L)'
;MRYVKGLLTRWKTALAAEVFVIVCLSGCATRVVLVPPGEPVRLREMVRHAKVWVADKDGKEIPGVLDLPEGWYCLPDPGPEQKR
;
A
#
# COMPACT_ATOMS: atom_id res chain seq x y z
N MET A 1 -48.36 30.85 -6.16
CA MET A 1 -46.87 30.92 -6.13
C MET A 1 -46.18 30.13 -4.98
N ARG A 2 -46.89 29.53 -4.00
CA ARG A 2 -46.27 28.68 -2.96
C ARG A 2 -45.86 27.28 -3.45
N TYR A 3 -46.58 26.74 -4.43
CA TYR A 3 -46.40 25.37 -4.94
C TYR A 3 -45.07 25.16 -5.70
N VAL A 4 -44.64 26.16 -6.47
CA VAL A 4 -43.41 26.11 -7.28
C VAL A 4 -42.15 26.12 -6.40
N LYS A 5 -42.21 26.84 -5.27
CA LYS A 5 -41.07 26.95 -4.34
C LYS A 5 -40.76 25.61 -3.67
N GLY A 6 -41.77 24.86 -3.21
CA GLY A 6 -41.58 23.56 -2.56
C GLY A 6 -41.03 22.47 -3.49
N LEU A 7 -41.39 22.52 -4.77
CA LEU A 7 -40.88 21.61 -5.79
C LEU A 7 -39.40 21.88 -6.11
N LEU A 8 -39.03 23.16 -6.25
CA LEU A 8 -37.64 23.60 -6.45
C LEU A 8 -36.72 23.26 -5.27
N THR A 9 -37.21 23.37 -4.03
CA THR A 9 -36.40 23.02 -2.84
C THR A 9 -36.16 21.52 -2.75
N ARG A 10 -37.16 20.68 -3.05
CA ARG A 10 -37.01 19.20 -3.09
C ARG A 10 -36.02 18.74 -4.16
N TRP A 11 -36.01 19.40 -5.32
CA TRP A 11 -35.07 19.05 -6.40
C TRP A 11 -33.64 19.45 -6.08
N LYS A 12 -33.45 20.62 -5.47
CA LYS A 12 -32.13 21.07 -5.01
C LYS A 12 -31.55 20.16 -3.92
N THR A 13 -32.36 19.71 -2.97
CA THR A 13 -31.91 18.79 -1.92
C THR A 13 -31.60 17.40 -2.48
N ALA A 14 -32.37 16.93 -3.47
CA ALA A 14 -32.09 15.65 -4.12
C ALA A 14 -30.77 15.68 -4.89
N LEU A 15 -30.51 16.73 -5.67
CA LEU A 15 -29.25 16.90 -6.39
C LEU A 15 -28.05 17.03 -5.44
N ALA A 16 -28.21 17.77 -4.33
CA ALA A 16 -27.15 17.90 -3.33
C ALA A 16 -26.83 16.55 -2.66
N ALA A 17 -27.86 15.75 -2.35
CA ALA A 17 -27.68 14.42 -1.78
C ALA A 17 -27.00 13.46 -2.78
N GLU A 18 -27.38 13.52 -4.05
CA GLU A 18 -26.78 12.70 -5.11
C GLU A 18 -25.30 13.04 -5.33
N VAL A 19 -24.96 14.34 -5.40
CA VAL A 19 -23.57 14.80 -5.50
C VAL A 19 -22.75 14.38 -4.27
N PHE A 20 -23.32 14.46 -3.07
CA PHE A 20 -22.64 14.03 -1.84
C PHE A 20 -22.34 12.53 -1.83
N VAL A 21 -23.30 11.70 -2.26
CA VAL A 21 -23.09 10.24 -2.38
C VAL A 21 -22.00 9.92 -3.40
N ILE A 22 -21.99 10.60 -4.55
CA ILE A 22 -20.96 10.40 -5.58
C ILE A 22 -19.57 10.77 -5.04
N VAL A 23 -19.43 11.92 -4.37
CA VAL A 23 -18.16 12.37 -3.78
C VAL A 23 -17.65 11.39 -2.72
N CYS A 24 -18.53 10.88 -1.85
CA CYS A 24 -18.19 9.88 -0.84
C CYS A 24 -17.74 8.54 -1.45
N LEU A 25 -18.36 8.10 -2.54
CA LEU A 25 -17.99 6.84 -3.23
C LEU A 25 -16.70 6.95 -4.05
N SER A 26 -16.34 8.16 -4.50
CA SER A 26 -15.03 8.43 -5.12
C SER A 26 -13.88 8.60 -4.11
N GLY A 27 -14.15 8.45 -2.82
CA GLY A 27 -13.18 8.61 -1.74
C GLY A 27 -12.11 7.51 -1.73
N CYS A 28 -10.90 7.88 -2.18
CA CYS A 28 -9.60 7.34 -1.74
C CYS A 28 -9.45 5.82 -1.65
N ALA A 29 -9.70 5.10 -2.75
CA ALA A 29 -9.19 3.74 -2.88
C ALA A 29 -7.68 3.79 -3.18
N THR A 30 -6.84 3.71 -2.15
CA THR A 30 -5.39 3.49 -2.31
C THR A 30 -5.19 2.09 -2.89
N ARG A 31 -5.00 2.01 -4.21
CA ARG A 31 -4.77 0.75 -4.90
C ARG A 31 -3.36 0.25 -4.56
N VAL A 32 -3.27 -0.83 -3.78
CA VAL A 32 -2.01 -1.54 -3.55
C VAL A 32 -1.70 -2.36 -4.80
N VAL A 33 -0.62 -2.02 -5.49
CA VAL A 33 -0.09 -2.81 -6.61
C VAL A 33 1.00 -3.70 -6.07
N LEU A 34 0.84 -5.02 -6.23
CA LEU A 34 1.89 -5.98 -5.89
C LEU A 34 3.06 -5.78 -6.87
N VAL A 35 4.25 -5.57 -6.33
CA VAL A 35 5.48 -5.48 -7.12
C VAL A 35 5.78 -6.87 -7.70
N PRO A 36 6.05 -6.99 -9.02
CA PRO A 36 6.39 -8.26 -9.63
C PRO A 36 7.61 -8.91 -8.95
N PRO A 37 7.68 -10.26 -8.90
CA PRO A 37 8.88 -10.94 -8.43
C PRO A 37 10.11 -10.47 -9.23
N GLY A 38 11.18 -10.09 -8.54
CA GLY A 38 12.40 -9.61 -9.20
C GLY A 38 12.65 -8.10 -9.05
N GLU A 39 11.65 -7.30 -8.68
CA GLU A 39 11.82 -5.86 -8.47
C GLU A 39 12.05 -5.52 -6.99
N PRO A 40 12.90 -4.52 -6.68
CA PRO A 40 13.20 -4.15 -5.30
C PRO A 40 11.99 -3.49 -4.63
N VAL A 41 11.68 -3.89 -3.39
CA VAL A 41 10.57 -3.33 -2.61
C VAL A 41 11.11 -2.56 -1.42
N ARG A 42 10.64 -1.32 -1.22
CA ARG A 42 11.00 -0.50 -0.05
C ARG A 42 10.01 -0.72 1.11
N LEU A 43 10.53 -0.90 2.32
CA LEU A 43 9.73 -1.01 3.53
C LEU A 43 9.15 0.36 3.91
N ARG A 44 7.82 0.44 4.06
CA ARG A 44 7.11 1.66 4.48
C ARG A 44 7.20 1.91 5.99
N GLU A 45 7.42 0.87 6.77
CA GLU A 45 7.48 0.92 8.22
C GLU A 45 8.44 -0.15 8.75
N MET A 46 8.74 -0.10 10.05
CA MET A 46 9.58 -1.10 10.69
C MET A 46 8.87 -2.46 10.74
N VAL A 47 9.52 -3.49 10.18
CA VAL A 47 9.04 -4.88 10.26
C VAL A 47 9.69 -5.56 11.45
N ARG A 48 8.90 -5.84 12.49
CA ARG A 48 9.40 -6.47 13.71
C ARG A 48 9.52 -7.97 13.57
N HIS A 49 10.56 -8.55 14.18
CA HIS A 49 10.85 -9.98 14.20
C HIS A 49 10.86 -10.63 12.82
N ALA A 50 11.43 -9.93 11.83
CA ALA A 50 11.55 -10.44 10.48
C ALA A 50 12.51 -11.64 10.44
N LYS A 51 12.08 -12.74 9.82
CA LYS A 51 12.91 -13.91 9.56
C LYS A 51 13.73 -13.65 8.30
N VAL A 52 15.05 -13.69 8.41
CA VAL A 52 15.97 -13.35 7.31
C VAL A 52 17.10 -14.37 7.21
N TRP A 53 17.74 -14.41 6.05
CA TRP A 53 19.03 -15.07 5.88
C TRP A 53 20.14 -14.06 6.14
N VAL A 54 21.11 -14.43 6.96
CA VAL A 54 22.30 -13.62 7.26
C VAL A 54 23.55 -14.45 7.02
N ALA A 55 24.64 -13.81 6.60
CA ALA A 55 25.93 -14.48 6.51
C ALA A 55 26.54 -14.65 7.91
N ASP A 56 27.06 -15.85 8.20
CA ASP A 56 27.90 -16.08 9.36
C ASP A 56 29.35 -15.58 9.12
N LYS A 57 30.22 -15.78 10.11
CA LYS A 57 31.64 -15.38 10.05
C LYS A 57 32.41 -16.02 8.88
N ASP A 58 31.93 -17.16 8.38
CA ASP A 58 32.54 -17.94 7.32
C ASP A 58 31.83 -17.69 5.97
N GLY A 59 30.90 -16.72 5.93
CA GLY A 59 30.13 -16.35 4.73
C GLY A 59 28.96 -17.28 4.42
N LYS A 60 28.63 -18.23 5.31
CA LYS A 60 27.52 -19.17 5.11
C LYS A 60 26.21 -18.53 5.53
N GLU A 61 25.17 -18.68 4.72
CA GLU A 61 23.82 -18.24 5.08
C GLU A 61 23.25 -19.07 6.23
N ILE A 62 22.82 -18.37 7.27
CA ILE A 62 22.16 -18.91 8.45
C ILE A 62 20.84 -18.16 8.71
N PRO A 63 19.82 -18.81 9.28
CA PRO A 63 18.56 -18.16 9.61
C PRO A 63 18.73 -17.22 10.82
N GLY A 64 18.16 -16.02 10.72
CA GLY A 64 18.15 -15.01 11.77
C GLY A 64 16.78 -14.39 11.98
N VAL A 65 16.60 -13.72 13.12
CA VAL A 65 15.40 -12.92 13.43
C VAL A 65 15.85 -11.54 13.88
N LEU A 66 15.40 -10.49 13.18
CA LEU A 66 15.75 -9.10 13.52
C LEU A 66 14.66 -8.11 13.10
N ASP A 67 14.71 -6.90 13.65
CA ASP A 67 13.81 -5.81 13.28
C ASP A 67 14.38 -5.06 12.08
N LEU A 68 13.63 -5.03 10.96
CA LEU A 68 14.01 -4.29 9.76
C LEU A 68 13.46 -2.87 9.86
N PRO A 69 14.31 -1.83 9.82
CA PRO A 69 13.82 -0.47 9.96
C PRO A 69 13.14 0.02 8.68
N GLU A 70 12.35 1.08 8.82
CA GLU A 70 11.70 1.75 7.70
C GLU A 70 12.73 2.18 6.64
N GLY A 71 12.33 2.07 5.39
CA GLY A 71 13.08 2.56 4.24
C GLY A 71 14.15 1.61 3.70
N TRP A 72 14.36 0.46 4.33
CA TRP A 72 15.17 -0.62 3.77
C TRP A 72 14.57 -1.19 2.48
N TYR A 73 15.43 -1.77 1.64
CA TYR A 73 15.04 -2.40 0.39
C TYR A 73 15.18 -3.92 0.48
N CYS A 74 14.13 -4.63 0.12
CA CYS A 74 14.16 -6.06 -0.18
C CYS A 74 14.56 -6.21 -1.64
N LEU A 75 15.79 -6.65 -1.88
CA LEU A 75 16.31 -6.92 -3.22
C LEU A 75 15.91 -8.32 -3.68
N PRO A 76 15.75 -8.54 -4.99
CA PRO A 76 15.58 -9.89 -5.51
C PRO A 76 16.79 -10.76 -5.17
N ASP A 77 16.56 -12.06 -5.04
CA ASP A 77 17.64 -13.04 -4.91
C ASP A 77 18.57 -12.90 -6.14
N PRO A 78 19.87 -12.60 -5.94
CA PRO A 78 20.82 -12.48 -7.05
C PRO A 78 21.05 -13.81 -7.79
N GLY A 79 20.50 -14.92 -7.28
CA GLY A 79 20.72 -16.26 -7.81
C GLY A 79 22.00 -16.87 -7.26
N PRO A 80 22.35 -18.09 -7.69
CA PRO A 80 23.56 -18.77 -7.21
C PRO A 80 24.78 -17.88 -7.47
N GLU A 81 25.56 -17.66 -6.41
CA GLU A 81 26.82 -16.93 -6.45
C GLU A 81 27.67 -17.44 -7.62
N GLN A 82 27.78 -16.65 -8.70
CA GLN A 82 28.76 -16.92 -9.73
C GLN A 82 30.13 -16.61 -9.12
N LYS A 83 30.80 -17.64 -8.60
CA LYS A 83 32.22 -17.56 -8.22
C LYS A 83 32.99 -16.94 -9.38
N ARG A 84 33.39 -15.68 -9.21
CA ARG A 84 34.14 -14.91 -10.19
C ARG A 84 35.62 -15.02 -9.93
#